data_AF-A0A938R2H7-F1
#
_entry.id   AF-A0A938R2H7-F1
#
_cell.length_a   1.000
_cell.length_b   1.000
_cell.length_c   1.000
_cell.angle_alpha   90.00
_cell.angle_beta   90.00
_cell.angle_gamma   90.00
#
_symmetry.space_group_name_H-M   'P 1'
#
loop_
_entity.id
_entity.type
_entity.pdbx_description
1 polymer ?
#
loop_
_entity_poly.entity_id
_entity_poly.type
_entity_poly.pdbx_seq_one_letter_code
_entity_poly.pdbx_strand_id
1 'polypeptide(L)'
;RFATLHRQNYGGCKGGVSDILVGATALAAEYQGTGGASHVKEKLAEMIHLAETIYSGSVACSAMGYKTPSGAYYPDPLLANTTKHNVTRHIYEISRLAHDIAGGIVATMPFQSDLESSEVGRYVKKYLAGAEGVPVEARMKILRLIENMSGGTALIESMHGAGSPQTQKVMYGRLGNLEQKKRWAKKIVGIE
;
A
#
# COMPACT_ATOMS: atom_id res chain seq x y z
N ARG A 1 -3.67 -24.39 -4.34
CA ARG A 1 -3.19 -23.93 -5.66
C ARG A 1 -3.70 -22.53 -6.01
N PHE A 2 -5.03 -22.29 -6.00
CA PHE A 2 -5.63 -20.95 -6.23
C PHE A 2 -5.00 -19.82 -5.42
N ALA A 3 -4.84 -20.01 -4.10
CA ALA A 3 -4.33 -18.96 -3.22
C ALA A 3 -2.98 -18.39 -3.68
N THR A 4 -2.08 -19.18 -4.27
CA THR A 4 -0.79 -18.68 -4.75
C THR A 4 -0.93 -17.72 -5.93
N LEU A 5 -1.79 -18.05 -6.90
CA LEU A 5 -2.09 -17.17 -8.04
C LEU A 5 -2.69 -15.85 -7.55
N HIS A 6 -3.62 -15.93 -6.58
CA HIS A 6 -4.20 -14.72 -6.02
C HIS A 6 -3.18 -13.92 -5.19
N ARG A 7 -2.32 -14.59 -4.42
CA ARG A 7 -1.22 -14.00 -3.64
C ARG A 7 -0.22 -13.23 -4.50
N GLN A 8 0.15 -13.79 -5.66
CA GLN A 8 0.96 -13.13 -6.68
C GLN A 8 0.32 -11.79 -7.10
N ASN A 9 -0.96 -11.81 -7.47
CA ASN A 9 -1.64 -10.64 -8.04
C ASN A 9 -1.68 -9.42 -7.11
N TYR A 10 -1.64 -9.62 -5.79
CA TYR A 10 -1.68 -8.51 -4.82
C TYR A 10 -0.53 -7.52 -4.99
N GLY A 11 0.67 -7.97 -5.34
CA GLY A 11 1.78 -7.03 -5.54
C GLY A 11 1.53 -6.07 -6.71
N GLY A 12 0.82 -6.53 -7.75
CA GLY A 12 0.38 -5.67 -8.85
C GLY A 12 -0.77 -4.75 -8.45
N CYS A 13 -1.92 -5.32 -8.03
CA CYS A 13 -3.11 -4.51 -7.81
C CYS A 13 -2.97 -3.56 -6.60
N LYS A 14 -2.31 -4.00 -5.52
CA LYS A 14 -2.09 -3.13 -4.35
C LYS A 14 -0.91 -2.19 -4.54
N GLY A 15 0.05 -2.53 -5.41
CA GLY A 15 1.05 -1.57 -5.91
C GLY A 15 0.37 -0.37 -6.57
N GLY A 16 -0.46 -0.62 -7.59
CA GLY A 16 -1.17 0.47 -8.28
C GLY A 16 -2.12 1.28 -7.40
N VAL A 17 -2.80 0.65 -6.43
CA VAL A 17 -3.59 1.39 -5.42
C VAL A 17 -2.69 2.27 -4.56
N SER A 18 -1.50 1.79 -4.20
CA SER A 18 -0.52 2.56 -3.44
C SER A 18 -0.02 3.77 -4.23
N ASP A 19 0.24 3.62 -5.52
CA ASP A 19 0.71 4.72 -6.38
C ASP A 19 -0.29 5.89 -6.43
N ILE A 20 -1.58 5.56 -6.54
CA ILE A 20 -2.64 6.58 -6.50
C ILE A 20 -2.67 7.28 -5.13
N LEU A 21 -2.51 6.53 -4.03
CA LEU A 21 -2.49 7.11 -2.69
C LEU A 21 -1.25 7.98 -2.45
N VAL A 22 -0.08 7.57 -2.95
CA VAL A 22 1.16 8.37 -2.95
C VAL A 22 0.94 9.68 -3.70
N GLY A 23 0.40 9.62 -4.93
CA GLY A 23 0.11 10.80 -5.73
C GLY A 23 -0.90 11.74 -5.07
N ALA A 24 -1.98 11.19 -4.51
CA ALA A 24 -2.96 11.98 -3.77
C ALA A 24 -2.33 12.66 -2.55
N THR A 25 -1.45 11.96 -1.83
CA THR A 25 -0.74 12.48 -0.65
C THR A 25 0.24 13.60 -1.04
N ALA A 26 0.97 13.44 -2.14
CA ALA A 26 1.84 14.49 -2.66
C ALA A 26 1.05 15.75 -3.06
N LEU A 27 -0.07 15.58 -3.79
CA LEU A 27 -0.97 16.69 -4.14
C LEU A 27 -1.57 17.36 -2.90
N ALA A 28 -1.95 16.60 -1.87
CA ALA A 28 -2.44 17.16 -0.62
C ALA A 28 -1.37 18.05 0.06
N ALA A 29 -0.11 17.61 0.04
CA ALA A 29 1.01 18.37 0.57
C ALA A 29 1.28 19.67 -0.23
N GLU A 30 1.16 19.64 -1.55
CA GLU A 30 1.25 20.84 -2.38
C GLU A 30 0.11 21.81 -2.10
N TYR A 31 -1.13 21.29 -2.03
CA TYR A 31 -2.33 22.08 -1.80
C TYR A 31 -2.40 22.73 -0.42
N GLN A 32 -1.66 22.23 0.57
CA GLN A 32 -1.52 22.86 1.88
C GLN A 32 -0.23 23.67 2.04
N GLY A 33 0.64 23.70 1.02
CA GLY A 33 1.89 24.48 1.03
C GLY A 33 3.06 23.82 1.78
N THR A 34 3.01 22.52 2.05
CA THR A 34 4.06 21.79 2.79
C THR A 34 4.89 20.82 1.94
N GLY A 35 4.62 20.70 0.63
CA GLY A 35 5.36 19.79 -0.26
C GLY A 35 6.88 20.01 -0.32
N GLY A 36 7.36 21.20 0.05
CA GLY A 36 8.79 21.50 0.13
C GLY A 36 9.50 20.92 1.36
N ALA A 37 8.77 20.57 2.42
CA ALA A 37 9.34 20.15 3.71
C ALA A 37 10.07 18.81 3.61
N SER A 38 11.25 18.71 4.24
CA SER A 38 12.12 17.52 4.15
C SER A 38 11.44 16.25 4.64
N HIS A 39 10.71 16.32 5.76
CA HIS A 39 9.99 15.18 6.32
C HIS A 39 8.78 14.75 5.46
N VAL A 40 8.24 15.62 4.60
CA VAL A 40 7.18 15.22 3.65
C VAL A 40 7.80 14.43 2.52
N LYS A 41 8.92 14.91 1.96
CA LYS A 41 9.65 14.24 0.88
C LYS A 41 10.17 12.87 1.30
N GLU A 42 10.70 12.78 2.53
CA GLU A 42 11.19 11.52 3.09
C GLU A 42 10.05 10.50 3.27
N LYS A 43 8.91 10.89 3.84
CA LYS A 43 7.73 10.02 3.93
C LYS A 43 7.18 9.59 2.57
N LEU A 44 7.14 10.47 1.58
CA LEU A 44 6.73 10.10 0.22
C LEU A 44 7.70 9.09 -0.41
N ALA A 45 9.01 9.25 -0.19
CA ALA A 45 10.00 8.28 -0.63
C ALA A 45 9.81 6.91 0.05
N GLU A 46 9.50 6.89 1.35
CA GLU A 46 9.19 5.66 2.07
C GLU A 46 7.92 5.00 1.52
N MET A 47 6.86 5.76 1.25
CA MET A 47 5.64 5.21 0.65
C MET A 47 5.92 4.57 -0.72
N ILE A 48 6.75 5.19 -1.56
CA ILE A 48 7.19 4.64 -2.85
C ILE A 48 8.00 3.36 -2.64
N HIS A 49 8.97 3.35 -1.73
CA HIS A 49 9.75 2.16 -1.41
C HIS A 49 8.86 0.97 -1.03
N LEU A 50 7.87 1.20 -0.18
CA LEU A 50 6.93 0.18 0.28
C LEU A 50 6.03 -0.33 -0.86
N ALA A 51 5.57 0.54 -1.75
CA ALA A 51 4.78 0.19 -2.93
C ALA A 51 5.61 -0.66 -3.93
N GLU A 52 6.83 -0.25 -4.23
CA GLU A 52 7.72 -0.97 -5.14
C GLU A 52 8.19 -2.32 -4.56
N THR A 53 8.28 -2.42 -3.23
CA THR A 53 8.61 -3.68 -2.54
C THR A 53 7.53 -4.74 -2.74
N ILE A 54 6.24 -4.38 -2.73
CA ILE A 54 5.18 -5.35 -3.03
C ILE A 54 5.09 -5.65 -4.53
N TYR A 55 5.29 -4.65 -5.40
CA TYR A 55 5.26 -4.84 -6.85
C TYR A 55 6.37 -5.78 -7.32
N SER A 56 7.61 -5.55 -6.88
CA SER A 56 8.77 -6.39 -7.18
C SER A 56 8.55 -7.85 -6.77
N GLY A 57 7.89 -8.11 -5.64
CA GLY A 57 7.52 -9.46 -5.22
C GLY A 57 6.58 -10.17 -6.20
N SER A 58 5.61 -9.45 -6.80
CA SER A 58 4.73 -10.02 -7.83
C SER A 58 5.48 -10.36 -9.11
N VAL A 59 6.34 -9.44 -9.57
CA VAL A 59 7.19 -9.66 -10.74
C VAL A 59 8.11 -10.87 -10.53
N ALA A 60 8.78 -10.94 -9.38
CA ALA A 60 9.70 -12.03 -9.06
C ALA A 60 9.01 -13.39 -8.99
N CYS A 61 7.87 -13.51 -8.30
CA CYS A 61 7.17 -14.80 -8.24
C CYS A 61 6.57 -15.23 -9.58
N SER A 62 6.21 -14.28 -10.44
CA SER A 62 5.77 -14.54 -11.81
C SER A 62 6.94 -15.04 -12.67
N ALA A 63 8.08 -14.35 -12.62
CA ALA A 63 9.27 -14.67 -13.41
C ALA A 63 9.89 -16.03 -13.03
N MET A 64 9.86 -16.37 -11.74
CA MET A 64 10.32 -17.66 -11.22
C MET A 64 9.26 -18.77 -11.33
N GLY A 65 8.16 -18.53 -12.04
CA GLY A 65 7.12 -19.50 -12.26
C GLY A 65 7.56 -20.69 -13.12
N TYR A 66 6.75 -21.75 -13.11
CA TYR A 66 7.02 -22.98 -13.84
C TYR A 66 5.78 -23.51 -14.57
N LYS A 67 6.01 -24.25 -15.66
CA LYS A 67 4.95 -24.89 -16.45
C LYS A 67 4.41 -26.12 -15.71
N THR A 68 3.10 -26.20 -15.58
CA THR A 68 2.38 -27.34 -14.97
C THR A 68 2.11 -28.45 -16.00
N PRO A 69 1.73 -29.67 -15.56
CA PRO A 69 1.40 -30.76 -16.49
C PRO A 69 0.28 -30.44 -17.49
N SER A 70 -0.65 -29.55 -17.15
CA SER A 70 -1.70 -29.11 -18.08
C SER A 70 -1.23 -28.06 -19.09
N GLY A 71 0.03 -27.63 -19.01
CA GLY A 71 0.61 -26.59 -19.87
C GLY A 71 0.45 -25.16 -19.36
N ALA A 72 -0.38 -24.93 -18.33
CA ALA A 72 -0.51 -23.62 -17.70
C ALA A 72 0.73 -23.26 -16.88
N TYR A 73 1.00 -21.97 -16.67
CA TYR A 73 2.10 -21.50 -15.82
C TYR A 73 1.62 -21.21 -14.39
N TYR A 74 2.46 -21.56 -13.42
CA TYR A 74 2.19 -21.35 -12.00
C TYR A 74 3.33 -20.56 -11.37
N PRO A 75 3.06 -19.47 -10.62
CA PRO A 75 4.09 -18.66 -9.99
C PRO A 75 4.84 -19.44 -8.91
N ASP A 76 6.05 -18.97 -8.57
CA ASP A 76 6.79 -19.49 -7.43
C ASP A 76 5.97 -19.32 -6.14
N PRO A 77 5.64 -20.42 -5.44
CA PRO A 77 4.76 -20.35 -4.29
C PRO A 77 5.40 -19.74 -3.06
N LEU A 78 6.72 -19.84 -2.88
CA LEU A 78 7.40 -19.24 -1.74
C LEU A 78 7.38 -17.70 -1.88
N LEU A 79 7.75 -17.20 -3.05
CA LEU A 79 7.80 -15.77 -3.35
C LEU A 79 6.39 -15.13 -3.35
N ALA A 80 5.38 -15.80 -3.90
CA ALA A 80 4.00 -15.30 -3.83
C ALA A 80 3.50 -15.16 -2.37
N ASN A 81 3.89 -16.08 -1.48
CA ASN A 81 3.60 -15.96 -0.04
C ASN A 81 4.32 -14.78 0.59
N THR A 82 5.58 -14.51 0.21
CA THR A 82 6.33 -13.32 0.63
C THR A 82 5.62 -12.03 0.19
N THR A 83 5.23 -11.93 -1.07
CA THR A 83 4.49 -10.78 -1.62
C THR A 83 3.22 -10.50 -0.82
N LYS A 84 2.35 -11.50 -0.65
CA LYS A 84 1.11 -11.28 0.10
C LYS A 84 1.36 -10.90 1.55
N HIS A 85 2.35 -11.48 2.21
CA HIS A 85 2.64 -11.16 3.61
C HIS A 85 3.19 -9.74 3.78
N ASN A 86 3.96 -9.24 2.82
CA ASN A 86 4.35 -7.82 2.79
C ASN A 86 3.13 -6.91 2.58
N VAL A 87 2.21 -7.30 1.69
CA VAL A 87 0.95 -6.57 1.45
C VAL A 87 0.11 -6.44 2.73
N THR A 88 0.13 -7.42 3.64
CA THR A 88 -0.61 -7.31 4.92
C THR A 88 -0.02 -6.28 5.88
N ARG A 89 1.09 -5.62 5.52
CA ARG A 89 1.83 -4.66 6.36
C ARG A 89 2.03 -3.33 5.66
N HIS A 90 2.62 -3.35 4.46
CA HIS A 90 3.05 -2.14 3.76
C HIS A 90 1.89 -1.22 3.41
N ILE A 91 0.75 -1.77 2.98
CA ILE A 91 -0.43 -0.95 2.67
C ILE A 91 -0.93 -0.18 3.91
N TYR A 92 -0.82 -0.75 5.11
CA TYR A 92 -1.20 -0.05 6.33
C TYR A 92 -0.24 1.09 6.66
N GLU A 93 1.06 0.90 6.46
CA GLU A 93 2.04 1.94 6.71
C GLU A 93 1.95 3.08 5.68
N ILE A 94 1.72 2.75 4.40
CA ILE A 94 1.45 3.74 3.35
C ILE A 94 0.22 4.58 3.72
N SER A 95 -0.87 3.96 4.19
CA SER A 95 -2.05 4.69 4.67
C SER A 95 -1.77 5.56 5.90
N ARG A 96 -0.99 5.06 6.86
CA ARG A 96 -0.60 5.83 8.05
C ARG A 96 0.21 7.08 7.67
N LEU A 97 1.16 6.94 6.74
CA LEU A 97 1.96 8.05 6.23
C LEU A 97 1.11 9.05 5.42
N ALA A 98 0.12 8.57 4.67
CA ALA A 98 -0.84 9.42 3.98
C ALA A 98 -1.66 10.27 4.98
N HIS A 99 -2.12 9.69 6.08
CA HIS A 99 -2.83 10.44 7.14
C HIS A 99 -1.96 11.51 7.79
N ASP A 100 -0.70 11.16 8.08
CA ASP A 100 0.27 12.07 8.68
C ASP A 100 0.49 13.31 7.79
N ILE A 101 0.72 13.10 6.48
CA ILE A 101 0.93 14.20 5.54
C ILE A 101 -0.36 15.00 5.28
N ALA A 102 -1.50 14.33 5.13
CA ALA A 102 -2.76 14.98 4.77
C ALA A 102 -3.42 15.76 5.94
N GLY A 103 -3.08 15.38 7.18
CA GLY A 103 -3.53 16.05 8.39
C GLY A 103 -4.98 15.72 8.81
N GLY A 104 -5.38 16.24 9.97
CA GLY A 104 -6.64 15.88 10.62
C GLY A 104 -7.90 16.24 9.84
N ILE A 105 -7.81 17.15 8.87
CA ILE A 105 -8.96 17.54 8.04
C ILE A 105 -9.54 16.36 7.27
N VAL A 106 -8.76 15.32 6.96
CA VAL A 106 -9.25 14.09 6.33
C VAL A 106 -10.38 13.45 7.14
N ALA A 107 -10.36 13.55 8.47
CA ALA A 107 -11.37 12.98 9.35
C ALA A 107 -12.47 13.98 9.78
N THR A 108 -12.24 15.28 9.64
CA THR A 108 -13.11 16.33 10.21
C THR A 108 -13.64 17.31 9.15
N MET A 109 -13.51 16.98 7.87
CA MET A 109 -13.94 17.86 6.80
C MET A 109 -15.49 17.97 6.76
N PRO A 110 -16.04 19.18 6.56
CA PRO A 110 -17.46 19.40 6.29
C PRO A 110 -17.97 18.58 5.11
N PHE A 111 -19.29 18.42 5.02
CA PHE A 111 -19.92 17.74 3.90
C PHE A 111 -19.90 18.62 2.64
N GLN A 112 -20.09 17.99 1.48
CA GLN A 112 -20.24 18.71 0.22
C GLN A 112 -21.43 19.69 0.27
N SER A 113 -22.52 19.32 0.93
CA SER A 113 -23.68 20.20 1.13
C SER A 113 -23.33 21.47 1.92
N ASP A 114 -22.37 21.41 2.84
CA ASP A 114 -21.92 22.60 3.59
C ASP A 114 -21.11 23.53 2.68
N LEU A 115 -20.29 22.99 1.78
CA LEU A 115 -19.54 23.76 0.78
C LEU A 115 -20.47 24.49 -0.21
N GLU A 116 -21.56 23.83 -0.59
CA GLU A 116 -22.56 24.32 -1.57
C GLU A 116 -23.64 25.21 -0.92
N SER A 117 -23.73 25.22 0.42
CA SER A 117 -24.72 26.00 1.16
C SER A 117 -24.60 27.51 0.90
N SER A 118 -25.75 28.17 0.66
CA SER A 118 -25.84 29.62 0.54
C SER A 118 -25.57 30.36 1.86
N GLU A 119 -25.74 29.70 3.01
CA GLU A 119 -25.55 30.27 4.34
C GLU A 119 -24.10 30.12 4.82
N VAL A 120 -23.57 28.89 4.81
CA VAL A 120 -22.28 28.55 5.41
C VAL A 120 -21.15 28.31 4.40
N GLY A 121 -21.46 28.08 3.11
CA GLY A 121 -20.46 27.73 2.10
C GLY A 121 -19.37 28.78 1.91
N ARG A 122 -19.70 30.07 2.10
CA ARG A 122 -18.69 31.16 2.11
C ARG A 122 -17.64 30.99 3.22
N TYR A 123 -18.03 30.47 4.38
CA TYR A 123 -17.12 30.22 5.49
C TYR A 123 -16.30 28.95 5.26
N VAL A 124 -16.91 27.91 4.73
CA VAL A 124 -16.20 26.69 4.31
C VAL A 124 -15.09 27.05 3.31
N LYS A 125 -15.41 27.83 2.27
CA LYS A 125 -14.42 28.30 1.28
C LYS A 125 -13.33 29.16 1.91
N LYS A 126 -13.70 30.07 2.81
CA LYS A 126 -12.72 30.95 3.49
C LYS A 126 -11.75 30.16 4.39
N TYR A 127 -12.26 29.25 5.22
CA TYR A 127 -11.46 28.62 6.27
C TYR A 127 -10.83 27.28 5.86
N LEU A 128 -11.27 26.65 4.76
CA LEU A 128 -10.60 25.48 4.19
C LEU A 128 -9.63 25.81 3.05
N ALA A 129 -9.39 27.10 2.79
CA ALA A 129 -8.36 27.54 1.86
C ALA A 129 -6.99 26.94 2.23
N GLY A 130 -6.24 26.53 1.20
CA GLY A 130 -4.89 26.00 1.32
C GLY A 130 -3.85 27.00 0.83
N ALA A 131 -2.85 26.50 0.11
CA ALA A 131 -1.87 27.30 -0.59
C ALA A 131 -2.55 28.26 -1.61
N GLU A 132 -1.87 29.37 -1.91
CA GLU A 132 -2.37 30.37 -2.85
C GLU A 132 -2.67 29.76 -4.22
N GLY A 133 -3.80 30.17 -4.84
CA GLY A 133 -4.23 29.69 -6.15
C GLY A 133 -4.89 28.31 -6.16
N VAL A 134 -4.91 27.58 -5.04
CA VAL A 134 -5.54 26.25 -4.97
C VAL A 134 -7.05 26.37 -4.72
N PRO A 135 -7.91 25.84 -5.62
CA PRO A 135 -9.35 25.80 -5.37
C PRO A 135 -9.69 24.92 -4.17
N VAL A 136 -10.51 25.44 -3.25
CA VAL A 136 -10.95 24.71 -2.03
C VAL A 136 -11.58 23.37 -2.38
N GLU A 137 -12.41 23.34 -3.42
CA GLU A 137 -13.07 22.12 -3.87
C GLU A 137 -12.06 21.07 -4.36
N ALA A 138 -11.00 21.47 -5.06
CA ALA A 138 -9.95 20.56 -5.51
C ALA A 138 -9.19 19.96 -4.32
N ARG A 139 -8.86 20.80 -3.31
CA ARG A 139 -8.26 20.35 -2.06
C ARG A 139 -9.15 19.36 -1.32
N MET A 140 -10.45 19.66 -1.22
CA MET A 140 -11.42 18.76 -0.57
C MET A 140 -11.51 17.42 -1.29
N LYS A 141 -11.56 17.40 -2.64
CA LYS A 141 -11.62 16.16 -3.44
C LYS A 141 -10.40 15.26 -3.22
N ILE A 142 -9.19 15.81 -3.20
CA ILE A 142 -7.97 15.02 -2.95
C ILE A 142 -7.97 14.43 -1.54
N LEU A 143 -8.35 15.22 -0.53
CA LEU A 143 -8.42 14.73 0.85
C LEU A 143 -9.51 13.67 1.04
N ARG A 144 -10.66 13.77 0.35
CA ARG A 144 -11.69 12.71 0.33
C ARG A 144 -11.22 11.45 -0.39
N LEU A 145 -10.40 11.57 -1.43
CA LEU A 145 -9.76 10.41 -2.05
C LEU A 145 -8.84 9.70 -1.05
N ILE A 146 -8.00 10.45 -0.32
CA ILE A 146 -7.14 9.88 0.74
C ILE A 146 -7.99 9.18 1.79
N GLU A 147 -9.03 9.83 2.32
CA GLU A 147 -9.96 9.24 3.29
C GLU A 147 -10.51 7.89 2.81
N ASN A 148 -11.07 7.87 1.60
CA ASN A 148 -11.71 6.67 1.03
C ASN A 148 -10.72 5.52 0.77
N MET A 149 -9.49 5.84 0.36
CA MET A 149 -8.48 4.81 0.04
C MET A 149 -7.77 4.26 1.29
N SER A 150 -7.66 5.08 2.33
CA SER A 150 -6.97 4.76 3.58
C SER A 150 -7.90 4.23 4.68
N GLY A 151 -9.21 4.18 4.42
CA GLY A 151 -10.23 3.56 5.27
C GLY A 151 -10.95 2.38 4.59
N GLY A 152 -11.47 1.45 5.38
CA GLY A 152 -12.43 0.44 4.91
C GLY A 152 -11.85 -0.79 4.18
N THR A 153 -12.51 -1.19 3.08
CA THR A 153 -12.35 -2.51 2.44
C THR A 153 -10.96 -2.78 1.89
N ALA A 154 -10.27 -1.78 1.33
CA ALA A 154 -8.98 -1.99 0.68
C ALA A 154 -7.91 -2.52 1.64
N LEU A 155 -7.91 -2.02 2.89
CA LEU A 155 -7.02 -2.48 3.96
C LEU A 155 -7.39 -3.88 4.45
N ILE A 156 -8.67 -4.09 4.76
CA ILE A 156 -9.18 -5.37 5.27
C ILE A 156 -8.93 -6.50 4.26
N GLU A 157 -9.15 -6.23 2.98
CA GLU A 157 -8.90 -7.19 1.90
C GLU A 157 -7.39 -7.42 1.70
N SER A 158 -6.56 -6.39 1.86
CA SER A 158 -5.09 -6.53 1.89
C SER A 158 -4.61 -7.41 3.05
N MET A 159 -5.30 -7.39 4.19
CA MET A 159 -5.02 -8.26 5.34
C MET A 159 -5.47 -9.72 5.11
N HIS A 160 -6.68 -9.92 4.59
CA HIS A 160 -7.34 -11.25 4.63
C HIS A 160 -7.50 -11.95 3.28
N GLY A 161 -7.44 -11.20 2.19
CA GLY A 161 -7.60 -11.74 0.84
C GLY A 161 -6.56 -12.83 0.53
N ALA A 162 -7.01 -13.95 -0.03
CA ALA A 162 -6.20 -15.17 -0.21
C ALA A 162 -5.54 -15.73 1.08
N GLY A 163 -6.11 -15.44 2.25
CA GLY A 163 -5.75 -15.99 3.55
C GLY A 163 -5.05 -14.99 4.48
N SER A 164 -5.43 -15.00 5.76
CA SER A 164 -4.85 -14.18 6.82
C SER A 164 -3.35 -14.46 7.03
N PRO A 165 -2.57 -13.55 7.65
CA PRO A 165 -1.10 -13.61 7.76
C PRO A 165 -0.51 -14.95 8.24
N GLN A 166 -1.23 -15.66 9.10
CA GLN A 166 -0.78 -16.96 9.61
C GLN A 166 -0.69 -18.01 8.50
N THR A 167 -1.53 -17.92 7.47
CA THR A 167 -1.51 -18.86 6.36
C THR A 167 -0.21 -18.76 5.54
N GLN A 168 0.33 -17.56 5.32
CA GLN A 168 1.61 -17.38 4.64
C GLN A 168 2.77 -17.93 5.49
N LYS A 169 2.75 -17.70 6.81
CA LYS A 169 3.77 -18.21 7.74
C LYS A 169 3.84 -19.73 7.76
N VAL A 170 2.69 -20.41 7.75
CA VAL A 170 2.64 -21.88 7.63
C VAL A 170 3.29 -22.34 6.32
N MET A 171 3.09 -21.61 5.22
CA MET A 171 3.73 -21.95 3.95
C MET A 171 5.25 -21.75 3.96
N TYR A 172 5.79 -20.78 4.70
CA TYR A 172 7.24 -20.66 4.87
C TYR A 172 7.85 -21.87 5.58
N GLY A 173 7.16 -22.42 6.58
CA GLY A 173 7.58 -23.66 7.23
C GLY A 173 7.66 -24.85 6.25
N ARG A 174 6.77 -24.88 5.26
CA ARG A 174 6.70 -25.95 4.24
C ARG A 174 7.67 -25.74 3.07
N LEU A 175 7.88 -24.49 2.65
CA LEU A 175 8.58 -24.15 1.41
C LEU A 175 9.97 -23.55 1.64
N GLY A 176 10.27 -23.07 2.84
CA GLY A 176 11.48 -22.30 3.15
C GLY A 176 12.77 -23.10 3.30
N ASN A 177 12.70 -24.43 3.13
CA ASN A 177 13.81 -25.39 3.14
C ASN A 177 14.81 -25.20 4.31
N LEU A 178 14.29 -25.13 5.54
CA LEU A 178 15.08 -24.80 6.73
C LEU A 178 16.25 -25.78 6.97
N GLU A 179 16.03 -27.08 6.76
CA GLU A 179 17.08 -28.09 6.94
C GLU A 179 18.24 -27.90 5.95
N GLN A 180 17.95 -27.47 4.71
CA GLN A 180 19.01 -27.13 3.77
C GLN A 180 19.83 -25.92 4.25
N LYS A 181 19.17 -24.87 4.77
CA LYS A 181 19.85 -23.70 5.33
C LYS A 181 20.72 -24.05 6.53
N LYS A 182 20.24 -24.94 7.41
CA LYS A 182 21.04 -25.49 8.53
C LYS A 182 22.28 -26.23 8.02
N ARG A 183 22.13 -27.08 7.00
CA ARG A 183 23.28 -27.79 6.38
C ARG A 183 24.30 -26.82 5.80
N TRP A 184 23.86 -25.74 5.14
CA TRP A 184 24.78 -24.71 4.64
C TRP A 184 25.53 -24.00 5.78
N ALA A 185 24.82 -23.60 6.84
CA ALA A 185 25.44 -22.98 8.00
C ALA A 185 26.48 -23.91 8.64
N LYS A 186 26.10 -25.17 8.92
CA LYS A 186 26.99 -26.23 9.42
C LYS A 186 28.26 -26.39 8.58
N LYS A 187 28.10 -26.47 7.25
CA LYS A 187 29.22 -26.59 6.32
C LYS A 187 30.19 -25.41 6.40
N ILE A 188 29.69 -24.18 6.55
CA ILE A 188 30.52 -22.98 6.65
C ILE A 188 31.37 -22.99 7.94
N VAL A 189 30.83 -23.51 9.04
CA VAL A 189 31.53 -23.53 10.35
C VAL A 189 32.21 -24.86 10.67
N GLY A 190 32.23 -25.83 9.74
CA GLY A 190 32.91 -27.12 9.93
C GLY A 190 32.20 -28.07 10.93
N ILE A 191 30.88 -27.96 11.09
CA ILE A 191 30.08 -28.89 11.91
C ILE A 191 29.45 -29.93 10.98
N GLU A 192 29.58 -31.23 11.30
CA GLU A 192 28.83 -32.31 10.65
C GLU A 192 27.32 -32.32 11.02
#